data_AF-A0A2G4G6I9-F1
#
_entry.id   AF-A0A2G4G6I9-F1
#
_cell.length_a   1.000
_cell.length_b   1.000
_cell.length_c   1.000
_cell.angle_alpha   90.00
_cell.angle_beta   90.00
_cell.angle_gamma   90.00
#
_symmetry.space_group_name_H-M   'P 1'
#
loop_
_entity.id
_entity.type
_entity.pdbx_description
1 polymer ?
#
loop_
_entity_poly.entity_id
_entity_poly.type
_entity_poly.pdbx_seq_one_letter_code
_entity_poly.pdbx_strand_id
1 'polypeptide(L)'
;MRNIHLLLRPLAIACLAWNACVVGAVVVNSSFALTRAAGGHYTSFPLGVRMTYVGMEVIVLLQIWTLIEIWRRKAINPPWLPRIFLVMNLCATFANTISSSQNERWNAIPALIAAWAFWLYAPTKGGKP
;
A
#
# COMPACT_ATOMS: atom_id res chain seq x y z
N MET A 1 9.83 -18.16 14.98
CA MET A 1 9.85 -17.03 14.02
C MET A 1 9.66 -17.47 12.55
N ARG A 2 10.15 -18.62 12.07
CA ARG A 2 9.97 -19.08 10.67
C ARG A 2 8.53 -19.00 10.13
N ASN A 3 7.53 -19.36 10.94
CA ASN A 3 6.12 -19.38 10.53
C ASN A 3 5.55 -17.99 10.24
N ILE A 4 6.07 -16.93 10.87
CA ILE A 4 5.56 -15.56 10.66
C ILE A 4 5.88 -15.05 9.26
N HIS A 5 7.05 -15.43 8.72
CA HIS A 5 7.47 -15.02 7.38
C HIS A 5 6.68 -15.73 6.29
N LEU A 6 6.33 -17.01 6.50
CA LEU A 6 5.53 -17.80 5.56
C LEU A 6 4.13 -17.22 5.38
N LEU A 7 3.55 -16.66 6.44
CA LEU A 7 2.22 -16.05 6.41
C LEU A 7 2.25 -14.59 5.99
N LEU A 8 3.21 -13.80 6.48
CA LEU A 8 3.25 -12.36 6.24
C LEU A 8 3.52 -12.01 4.78
N ARG A 9 4.32 -12.79 4.05
CA ARG A 9 4.63 -12.52 2.64
C ARG A 9 3.38 -12.54 1.74
N PRO A 10 2.63 -13.66 1.64
CA PRO A 10 1.43 -13.70 0.81
C PRO A 10 0.37 -12.72 1.33
N LEU A 11 0.26 -12.55 2.65
CA LEU A 11 -0.69 -11.60 3.24
C LEU A 11 -0.37 -10.15 2.84
N ALA A 12 0.89 -9.73 2.90
CA ALA A 12 1.31 -8.40 2.48
C ALA A 12 1.06 -8.16 0.98
N ILE A 13 1.29 -9.16 0.12
CA ILE A 13 0.95 -9.07 -1.29
C ILE A 13 -0.57 -8.93 -1.49
N ALA A 14 -1.37 -9.72 -0.78
CA ALA A 14 -2.83 -9.62 -0.86
C ALA A 14 -3.33 -8.24 -0.39
N CYS A 15 -2.74 -7.67 0.66
CA CYS A 15 -3.07 -6.33 1.14
C CYS A 15 -2.67 -5.23 0.16
N LEU A 16 -1.50 -5.32 -0.48
CA LEU A 16 -1.10 -4.37 -1.52
C LEU A 16 -1.93 -4.53 -2.79
N ALA A 17 -2.30 -5.76 -3.15
CA ALA A 17 -3.21 -6.02 -4.27
C ALA A 17 -4.61 -5.46 -4.00
N TRP A 18 -5.12 -5.58 -2.77
CA TRP A 18 -6.35 -4.90 -2.35
C TRP A 18 -6.24 -3.39 -2.52
N ASN A 19 -5.12 -2.79 -2.09
CA ASN A 19 -4.87 -1.37 -2.25
C ASN A 19 -4.85 -0.95 -3.73
N ALA A 20 -4.16 -1.70 -4.59
CA ALA A 20 -4.17 -1.51 -6.05
C ALA A 20 -5.59 -1.61 -6.63
N CYS A 21 -6.39 -2.58 -6.21
CA CYS A 21 -7.78 -2.69 -6.66
C CYS A 21 -8.61 -1.45 -6.28
N VAL A 22 -8.46 -0.91 -5.06
CA VAL A 22 -9.18 0.30 -4.62
C VAL A 22 -8.71 1.52 -5.41
N VAL A 23 -7.40 1.71 -5.55
CA VAL A 23 -6.81 2.85 -6.24
C VAL A 23 -7.11 2.82 -7.75
N GLY A 24 -6.92 1.68 -8.41
CA GLY A 24 -7.29 1.47 -9.80
C GLY A 24 -8.79 1.67 -10.05
N ALA A 25 -9.65 1.27 -9.10
CA ALA A 25 -11.09 1.53 -9.17
C ALA A 25 -11.42 3.04 -9.14
N VAL A 26 -10.65 3.87 -8.43
CA VAL A 26 -10.76 5.34 -8.52
C VAL A 26 -10.37 5.83 -9.91
N VAL A 27 -9.26 5.34 -10.46
CA VAL A 27 -8.75 5.73 -11.79
C VAL A 27 -9.80 5.51 -12.88
N VAL A 28 -10.53 4.38 -12.83
CA VAL A 28 -11.59 4.07 -13.80
C VAL A 28 -12.97 4.62 -13.43
N ASN A 29 -13.06 5.43 -12.36
CA ASN A 29 -14.32 5.99 -11.85
C ASN A 29 -15.38 4.92 -11.50
N SER A 30 -14.96 3.83 -10.87
CA SER A 30 -15.86 2.73 -10.45
C SER A 30 -16.64 3.08 -9.19
N SER A 31 -17.93 2.70 -9.16
CA SER A 31 -18.80 2.85 -7.99
C SER A 31 -18.30 2.08 -6.77
N PHE A 32 -17.51 1.01 -6.97
CA PHE A 32 -16.86 0.25 -5.90
C PHE A 32 -15.99 1.12 -4.99
N ALA A 33 -15.28 2.09 -5.59
CA ALA A 33 -14.32 2.93 -4.88
C ALA A 33 -14.95 4.16 -4.20
N LEU A 34 -16.17 4.55 -4.56
CA LEU A 34 -16.81 5.78 -4.05
C LEU A 34 -16.86 5.84 -2.52
N THR A 35 -17.06 4.71 -1.86
CA THR A 35 -17.07 4.63 -0.39
C THR A 35 -15.73 4.21 0.21
N ARG A 36 -14.74 3.83 -0.61
CA ARG A 36 -13.47 3.23 -0.15
C ARG A 36 -12.27 4.15 -0.35
N ALA A 37 -12.47 5.33 -0.91
CA ALA A 37 -11.42 6.28 -1.19
C ALA A 37 -11.91 7.71 -0.93
N ALA A 38 -10.96 8.59 -0.60
CA ALA A 38 -11.17 10.03 -0.48
C ALA A 38 -12.34 10.41 0.45
N GLY A 39 -12.45 9.75 1.60
CA GLY A 39 -13.41 10.06 2.65
C GLY A 39 -14.85 9.61 2.37
N GLY A 40 -15.13 9.03 1.20
CA GLY A 40 -16.49 8.72 0.77
C GLY A 40 -17.28 9.93 0.24
N HIS A 41 -16.61 11.05 -0.08
CA HIS A 41 -17.26 12.32 -0.38
C HIS A 41 -17.77 12.47 -1.82
N TYR A 42 -17.32 11.60 -2.73
CA TYR A 42 -17.63 11.73 -4.15
C TYR A 42 -18.80 10.83 -4.54
N THR A 43 -19.66 11.36 -5.40
CA THR A 43 -20.63 10.56 -6.19
C THR A 43 -20.06 10.15 -7.54
N SER A 44 -19.03 10.86 -8.02
CA SER A 44 -18.16 10.49 -9.13
C SER A 44 -16.79 11.16 -8.93
N PHE A 45 -15.71 10.52 -9.34
CA PHE A 45 -14.37 11.06 -9.17
C PHE A 45 -14.03 12.09 -10.26
N PRO A 46 -13.74 13.35 -9.88
CA PRO A 46 -13.28 14.36 -10.83
C PRO A 46 -11.98 13.92 -11.52
N LEU A 47 -11.75 14.37 -12.75
CA LEU A 47 -10.56 14.00 -13.52
C LEU A 47 -9.26 14.26 -12.76
N GLY A 48 -9.16 15.40 -12.05
CA GLY A 48 -7.99 15.73 -11.24
C GLY A 48 -7.70 14.69 -10.14
N VAL A 49 -8.73 14.21 -9.45
CA VAL A 49 -8.59 13.14 -8.44
C VAL A 49 -8.11 11.85 -9.09
N ARG A 50 -8.71 11.48 -10.23
CA ARG A 50 -8.34 10.26 -10.96
C ARG A 50 -6.88 10.28 -11.40
N MET A 51 -6.38 11.42 -11.88
CA MET A 51 -4.97 11.57 -12.28
C MET A 51 -4.01 11.44 -11.10
N THR A 52 -4.36 11.99 -9.93
CA THR A 52 -3.59 11.77 -8.69
C THR A 52 -3.53 10.29 -8.33
N TYR A 53 -4.64 9.57 -8.49
CA TYR A 53 -4.71 8.14 -8.21
C TYR A 53 -3.95 7.27 -9.23
N VAL A 54 -3.73 7.74 -10.47
CA VAL A 54 -2.79 7.07 -11.40
C VAL A 54 -1.38 7.04 -10.81
N GLY A 55 -0.93 8.16 -10.23
CA GLY A 55 0.36 8.23 -9.53
C GLY A 55 0.41 7.30 -8.32
N MET A 56 -0.67 7.26 -7.52
CA MET A 56 -0.78 6.34 -6.39
C MET A 56 -0.74 4.88 -6.83
N GLU A 57 -1.36 4.53 -7.95
CA GLU A 57 -1.38 3.17 -8.49
C GLU A 57 0.04 2.71 -8.82
N VAL A 58 0.81 3.55 -9.52
CA VAL A 58 2.23 3.28 -9.82
C VAL A 58 3.02 3.06 -8.53
N ILE A 59 2.79 3.86 -7.50
CA ILE A 59 3.46 3.72 -6.20
C ILE A 59 3.11 2.39 -5.53
N VAL A 60 1.84 1.96 -5.55
CA VAL A 60 1.43 0.66 -4.98
C VAL A 60 2.08 -0.51 -5.73
N LEU A 61 2.14 -0.44 -7.06
CA LEU A 61 2.81 -1.46 -7.87
C LEU A 61 4.32 -1.51 -7.59
N LEU A 62 4.97 -0.35 -7.41
CA LEU A 62 6.37 -0.27 -7.00
C LEU A 62 6.62 -0.88 -5.62
N GLN A 63 5.67 -0.77 -4.68
CA GLN A 63 5.76 -1.43 -3.38
C GLN A 63 5.73 -2.95 -3.51
N ILE A 64 4.80 -3.48 -4.33
CA ILE A 64 4.71 -4.92 -4.61
C ILE A 64 6.02 -5.42 -5.22
N TRP A 65 6.51 -4.74 -6.25
CA TRP A 65 7.77 -5.09 -6.90
C TRP A 65 8.95 -5.07 -5.91
N THR A 66 9.03 -4.04 -5.07
CA THR A 66 10.10 -3.90 -4.08
C THR A 66 10.12 -5.05 -3.08
N LEU A 67 8.97 -5.45 -2.53
CA LEU A 67 8.91 -6.59 -1.61
C LEU A 67 9.32 -7.90 -2.30
N ILE A 68 8.89 -8.12 -3.55
CA ILE A 68 9.29 -9.30 -4.33
C ILE A 68 10.81 -9.33 -4.53
N GLU A 69 11.41 -8.21 -4.89
CA GLU A 69 12.86 -8.11 -5.11
C GLU A 69 13.65 -8.30 -3.80
N ILE A 70 13.17 -7.76 -2.68
CA ILE A 70 13.75 -8.04 -1.35
C ILE A 70 13.70 -9.54 -1.04
N TRP A 71 12.58 -10.22 -1.27
CA TRP A 71 12.46 -11.67 -0.99
C TRP A 71 13.28 -12.53 -1.95
N ARG A 72 13.56 -12.03 -3.15
CA ARG A 72 14.52 -12.61 -4.10
C ARG A 72 15.98 -12.29 -3.75
N ARG A 73 16.23 -11.60 -2.63
CA ARG A 73 17.55 -11.16 -2.17
C ARG A 73 18.27 -10.22 -3.14
N LYS A 74 17.51 -9.48 -3.97
CA LYS A 74 18.08 -8.46 -4.85
C LYS A 74 18.26 -7.16 -4.08
N ALA A 75 19.32 -6.43 -4.39
CA ALA A 75 19.55 -5.11 -3.82
C ALA A 75 18.52 -4.11 -4.38
N ILE A 76 17.88 -3.35 -3.49
CA ILE A 76 16.99 -2.25 -3.87
C ILE A 76 17.83 -0.98 -4.01
N ASN A 77 17.78 -0.36 -5.18
CA ASN A 77 18.40 0.93 -5.44
C ASN A 77 17.29 1.97 -5.75
N PRO A 78 17.13 3.02 -4.94
CA PRO A 78 17.95 3.38 -3.77
C PRO A 78 17.62 2.59 -2.49
N PRO A 79 18.59 2.38 -1.59
CA PRO A 79 18.41 1.54 -0.38
C PRO A 79 17.48 2.16 0.67
N TRP A 80 17.14 3.44 0.54
CA TRP A 80 16.17 4.11 1.41
C TRP A 80 14.72 3.91 0.95
N LEU A 81 14.48 3.46 -0.29
CA LEU A 81 13.15 3.34 -0.89
C LEU A 81 12.18 2.50 -0.05
N PRO A 82 12.55 1.31 0.49
CA PRO A 82 11.65 0.53 1.34
C PRO A 82 11.22 1.25 2.63
N ARG A 83 12.03 2.17 3.15
CA ARG A 83 11.69 2.96 4.35
C ARG A 83 10.67 4.04 4.05
N ILE A 84 10.72 4.62 2.86
CA ILE A 84 9.67 5.54 2.41
C ILE A 84 8.34 4.79 2.32
N PHE A 85 8.33 3.59 1.76
CA PHE A 85 7.12 2.76 1.74
C PHE A 85 6.59 2.38 3.12
N LEU A 86 7.47 2.11 4.09
CA LEU A 86 7.06 1.95 5.49
C LEU A 86 6.31 3.19 5.99
N VAL A 87 6.90 4.38 5.85
CA VAL A 87 6.30 5.64 6.32
C VAL A 87 4.98 5.92 5.60
N MET A 88 4.93 5.72 4.28
CA MET A 88 3.72 5.91 3.49
C MET A 88 2.58 5.00 3.96
N ASN A 89 2.85 3.72 4.22
CA ASN A 89 1.82 2.81 4.71
C ASN A 89 1.37 3.14 6.13
N LEU A 90 2.28 3.60 7.02
CA LEU A 90 1.88 4.11 8.33
C LEU A 90 0.96 5.33 8.21
N CYS A 91 1.32 6.31 7.38
CA CYS A 91 0.46 7.46 7.09
C CYS A 91 -0.89 7.02 6.53
N ALA A 92 -0.91 6.05 5.60
CA ALA A 92 -2.14 5.50 5.05
C ALA A 92 -2.97 4.79 6.13
N THR A 93 -2.37 4.03 7.05
CA THR A 93 -3.08 3.43 8.18
C THR A 93 -3.77 4.51 9.00
N PHE A 94 -3.05 5.58 9.37
CA PHE A 94 -3.64 6.68 10.15
C PHE A 94 -4.78 7.37 9.39
N ALA A 95 -4.55 7.75 8.13
CA ALA A 95 -5.54 8.41 7.29
C ALA A 95 -6.82 7.57 7.13
N ASN A 96 -6.68 6.27 6.84
CA ASN A 96 -7.84 5.38 6.74
C ASN A 96 -8.56 5.22 8.08
N THR A 97 -7.82 5.07 9.19
CA THR A 97 -8.42 4.91 10.54
C THR A 97 -9.31 6.08 10.92
N ILE A 98 -8.89 7.32 10.59
CA ILE A 98 -9.65 8.53 10.89
C ILE A 98 -10.63 8.95 9.80
N SER A 99 -10.79 8.16 8.72
CA SER A 99 -11.69 8.51 7.62
C SER A 99 -13.15 8.67 8.11
N SER A 100 -13.90 9.58 7.48
CA SER A 100 -15.35 9.70 7.64
C SER A 100 -16.12 8.50 7.06
N SER A 101 -15.54 7.78 6.10
CA SER A 101 -16.17 6.61 5.51
C SER A 101 -15.88 5.33 6.30
N GLN A 102 -16.94 4.65 6.75
CA GLN A 102 -16.83 3.35 7.41
C GLN A 102 -16.14 2.30 6.52
N ASN A 103 -16.36 2.34 5.20
CA ASN A 103 -15.74 1.40 4.27
C ASN A 103 -14.25 1.69 4.05
N GLU A 104 -13.83 2.96 4.08
CA GLU A 104 -12.42 3.33 3.95
C GLU A 104 -11.63 3.00 5.22
N ARG A 105 -12.23 3.07 6.41
CA ARG A 105 -11.60 2.63 7.66
C ARG A 105 -11.09 1.20 7.60
N TRP A 106 -11.77 0.32 6.87
CA TRP A 106 -11.32 -1.06 6.66
C TRP A 106 -9.99 -1.16 5.91
N ASN A 107 -9.61 -0.15 5.12
CA ASN A 107 -8.31 -0.11 4.44
C ASN A 107 -7.14 0.16 5.40
N ALA A 108 -7.40 0.57 6.65
CA ALA A 108 -6.36 0.76 7.65
C ALA A 108 -5.61 -0.55 7.97
N ILE A 109 -6.33 -1.68 7.99
CA ILE A 109 -5.78 -3.01 8.25
C ILE A 109 -4.77 -3.43 7.17
N PRO A 110 -5.12 -3.47 5.87
CA PRO A 110 -4.16 -3.83 4.83
C PRO A 110 -2.99 -2.86 4.74
N ALA A 111 -3.21 -1.55 4.97
CA ALA A 111 -2.10 -0.58 5.07
C ALA A 111 -1.16 -0.92 6.23
N LEU A 112 -1.69 -1.28 7.40
CA LEU A 112 -0.86 -1.62 8.56
C LEU A 112 -0.06 -2.91 8.34
N ILE A 113 -0.65 -3.90 7.68
CA ILE A 113 0.04 -5.13 7.31
C ILE A 113 1.18 -4.84 6.32
N ALA A 114 0.94 -3.99 5.32
CA ALA A 114 1.97 -3.57 4.37
C ALA A 114 3.10 -2.79 5.09
N ALA A 115 2.77 -1.89 6.02
CA ALA A 115 3.75 -1.23 6.89
C ALA A 115 4.57 -2.26 7.67
N TRP A 116 3.92 -3.25 8.29
CA TRP A 116 4.61 -4.30 9.04
C TRP A 116 5.56 -5.12 8.16
N ALA A 117 5.17 -5.43 6.93
CA ALA A 117 6.03 -6.11 5.96
C ALA A 117 7.26 -5.26 5.63
N PHE A 118 7.11 -3.97 5.33
CA PHE A 118 8.26 -3.10 5.09
C PHE A 118 9.12 -2.90 6.33
N TRP A 119 8.54 -2.82 7.53
CA TRP A 119 9.32 -2.76 8.77
C TRP A 119 10.20 -4.00 8.97
N LEU A 120 9.65 -5.18 8.68
CA LEU A 120 10.36 -6.45 8.87
C LEU A 120 11.40 -6.73 7.79
N TYR A 121 11.13 -6.34 6.54
CA TYR A 121 11.95 -6.71 5.39
C TYR A 121 12.80 -5.56 4.82
N ALA A 122 12.56 -4.31 5.20
CA ALA A 122 13.40 -3.21 4.74
C ALA A 122 14.83 -3.40 5.25
N PRO A 123 15.84 -3.33 4.36
CA PRO A 123 17.23 -3.45 4.79
C PRO A 123 17.58 -2.33 5.77
N THR A 124 18.21 -2.67 6.89
CA THR A 124 18.82 -1.70 7.81
C THR A 124 20.08 -1.11 7.17
N LYS A 125 20.46 0.14 7.50
CA LYS A 125 21.66 0.76 6.94
C LYS A 125 22.86 -0.16 7.25
N GLY A 126 23.49 -0.73 6.23
CA GLY A 126 24.68 -1.58 6.38
C GLY A 126 24.45 -3.10 6.32
N GLY A 127 23.21 -3.58 6.22
CA GLY A 127 22.95 -5.01 5.99
C GLY A 127 23.16 -5.38 4.53
N LYS A 128 24.26 -6.08 4.21
CA LYS A 128 24.35 -6.84 2.95
C LYS A 128 23.21 -7.89 2.91
N PRO A 129 22.64 -8.17 1.72
CA PRO A 129 21.55 -9.15 1.55
C PRO A 129 21.92 -10.57 1.99
#